data_AF-A0A950PCT7-F1
#
_entry.id   AF-A0A950PCT7-F1
#
_cell.length_a   1.000
_cell.length_b   1.000
_cell.length_c   1.000
_cell.angle_alpha   90.00
_cell.angle_beta   90.00
_cell.angle_gamma   90.00
#
_symmetry.space_group_name_H-M   'P 1'
#
loop_
_entity.id
_entity.type
_entity.pdbx_description
1 polymer ?
#
loop_
_entity_poly.entity_id
_entity_poly.type
_entity_poly.pdbx_seq_one_letter_code
_entity_poly.pdbx_strand_id
1 'polypeptide(L)'
;VRINDKHIEVIVRQMLQKVEIEDPGETTFLAGEQIDRSEFDHENAKVEAEGLRAATARPVLQGITKASLQTNSFISAASFQETTRVLTEAAVSGRIDSLTGLKENVIVGRLIPAGTGSVIAHLREVAAERDRQLAAIAAEQEAAATAETPQLAAGED
;
A
#
# COMPACT_ATOMS: atom_id res chain seq x y z
N VAL A 1 17.29 -33.99 -8.70
CA VAL A 1 17.31 -32.55 -8.33
C VAL A 1 16.74 -32.42 -6.92
N ARG A 2 17.41 -31.72 -6.00
CA ARG A 2 16.88 -31.44 -4.65
C ARG A 2 16.43 -29.98 -4.59
N ILE A 3 15.18 -29.71 -4.26
CA ILE A 3 14.59 -28.37 -4.12
C ILE A 3 14.09 -28.26 -2.68
N ASN A 4 14.35 -27.13 -2.01
CA ASN A 4 13.82 -26.88 -0.68
C ASN A 4 12.33 -26.50 -0.76
N ASP A 5 11.50 -27.11 0.10
CA ASP A 5 10.04 -26.92 0.09
C ASP A 5 9.62 -25.45 0.25
N LYS A 6 10.44 -24.61 0.91
CA LYS A 6 10.20 -23.17 1.03
C LYS A 6 10.02 -22.46 -0.32
N HIS A 7 10.69 -22.93 -1.38
CA HIS A 7 10.51 -22.35 -2.71
C HIS A 7 9.11 -22.64 -3.26
N ILE A 8 8.63 -23.86 -3.06
CA ILE A 8 7.29 -24.25 -3.50
C ILE A 8 6.23 -23.54 -2.66
N GLU A 9 6.44 -23.42 -1.36
CA GLU A 9 5.55 -22.70 -0.44
C GLU A 9 5.35 -21.24 -0.86
N VAL A 10 6.43 -20.53 -1.18
CA VAL A 10 6.35 -19.13 -1.64
C VAL A 10 5.58 -19.00 -2.96
N ILE A 11 5.74 -19.96 -3.88
CA ILE A 11 4.99 -19.97 -5.14
C ILE A 11 3.50 -20.27 -4.89
N VAL A 12 3.18 -21.26 -4.06
CA VAL A 12 1.79 -21.61 -3.74
C VAL A 12 1.10 -20.46 -3.00
N ARG A 13 1.81 -19.76 -2.11
CA ARG A 13 1.30 -18.53 -1.48
C ARG A 13 0.92 -17.48 -2.53
N GLN A 14 1.73 -17.32 -3.58
CA GLN A 14 1.46 -16.39 -4.67
C GLN A 14 0.24 -16.81 -5.53
N MET A 15 -0.06 -18.11 -5.59
CA MET A 15 -1.24 -18.67 -6.28
C MET A 15 -2.54 -18.53 -5.46
N LEU A 16 -2.45 -18.27 -4.15
CA LEU A 16 -3.59 -18.17 -3.21
C LEU A 16 -3.86 -16.73 -2.75
N GLN A 17 -3.46 -15.73 -3.54
CA GLN A 17 -3.63 -14.31 -3.15
C GLN A 17 -5.06 -13.79 -3.26
N LYS A 18 -5.94 -14.47 -3.99
CA LYS A 18 -7.34 -14.05 -4.15
C LYS A 18 -8.26 -14.88 -3.26
N VAL A 19 -9.29 -14.22 -2.74
CA VAL A 19 -10.39 -14.84 -1.99
C VAL A 19 -11.71 -14.53 -2.70
N GLU A 20 -12.64 -15.46 -2.63
CA GLU A 20 -14.01 -15.30 -3.11
C GLU A 20 -14.94 -15.12 -1.91
N ILE A 21 -15.73 -14.05 -1.92
CA ILE A 21 -16.64 -13.72 -0.83
C ILE A 21 -17.82 -14.69 -0.81
N GLU A 22 -18.05 -15.34 0.34
CA GLU A 22 -19.19 -16.23 0.55
C GLU A 22 -20.36 -15.48 1.19
N ASP A 23 -20.11 -14.75 2.28
CA ASP A 23 -21.08 -13.86 2.93
C ASP A 23 -20.43 -12.47 3.11
N PRO A 24 -20.99 -11.40 2.51
CA PRO A 24 -20.45 -10.05 2.66
C PRO A 24 -20.64 -9.46 4.06
N GLY A 25 -21.46 -10.06 4.94
CA GLY A 25 -21.70 -9.54 6.28
C GLY A 25 -22.31 -8.14 6.25
N GLU A 26 -21.64 -7.18 6.91
CA GLU A 26 -21.98 -5.76 6.90
C GLU A 26 -20.88 -4.92 6.21
N THR A 27 -20.03 -5.56 5.40
CA THR A 27 -19.01 -4.90 4.58
C THR A 27 -19.60 -4.38 3.27
N THR A 28 -18.78 -3.65 2.49
CA THR A 28 -19.15 -3.16 1.15
C THR A 28 -19.03 -4.24 0.06
N PHE A 29 -18.57 -5.46 0.40
CA PHE A 29 -18.31 -6.51 -0.57
C PHE A 29 -19.59 -7.10 -1.18
N LEU A 30 -19.44 -7.73 -2.35
CA LEU A 30 -20.51 -8.48 -3.00
C LEU A 30 -20.28 -9.99 -2.89
N ALA A 31 -21.34 -10.76 -2.67
CA ALA A 31 -21.25 -12.22 -2.66
C ALA A 31 -20.78 -12.74 -4.05
N GLY A 32 -19.79 -13.64 -4.04
CA GLY A 32 -19.15 -14.17 -5.25
C GLY A 32 -18.09 -13.26 -5.87
N GLU A 33 -17.84 -12.07 -5.31
CA GLU A 33 -16.76 -11.19 -5.73
C GLU A 33 -15.39 -11.80 -5.40
N GLN A 34 -14.40 -11.61 -6.29
CA GLN A 34 -13.02 -12.01 -6.05
C GLN A 34 -12.16 -10.79 -5.77
N ILE A 35 -11.62 -10.72 -4.56
CA ILE A 35 -10.77 -9.61 -4.11
C ILE A 35 -9.41 -10.11 -3.63
N ASP A 36 -8.47 -9.19 -3.45
CA ASP A 36 -7.19 -9.53 -2.84
C ASP A 36 -7.36 -9.87 -1.37
N ARG A 37 -6.67 -10.92 -0.94
CA ARG A 37 -6.67 -11.35 0.46
C ARG A 37 -6.25 -10.23 1.40
N SER A 38 -5.27 -9.41 1.03
CA SER A 38 -4.84 -8.29 1.85
C SER A 38 -5.90 -7.20 1.98
N GLU A 39 -6.70 -6.98 0.93
CA GLU A 39 -7.79 -6.01 0.94
C GLU A 39 -8.96 -6.52 1.78
N PHE A 40 -9.31 -7.81 1.61
CA PHE A 40 -10.27 -8.51 2.46
C PHE A 40 -9.90 -8.41 3.95
N ASP A 41 -8.66 -8.76 4.29
CA ASP A 41 -8.17 -8.75 5.67
C ASP A 41 -8.20 -7.32 6.25
N HIS A 42 -7.90 -6.29 5.43
CA HIS A 42 -7.91 -4.90 5.87
C HIS A 42 -9.33 -4.37 6.13
N GLU A 43 -10.27 -4.59 5.21
CA GLU A 43 -11.64 -4.11 5.35
C GLU A 43 -12.35 -4.82 6.50
N ASN A 44 -12.15 -6.13 6.65
CA ASN A 44 -12.70 -6.87 7.79
C ASN A 44 -12.15 -6.35 9.14
N ALA A 45 -10.85 -6.08 9.24
CA ALA A 45 -10.27 -5.52 10.46
C ALA A 45 -10.88 -4.15 10.83
N LYS A 46 -11.22 -3.34 9.82
CA LYS A 46 -11.89 -2.05 10.02
C LYS A 46 -13.33 -2.22 10.51
N VAL A 47 -14.10 -3.09 9.86
CA VAL A 47 -15.51 -3.37 10.20
C VAL A 47 -15.63 -4.00 11.59
N GLU A 48 -14.71 -4.89 11.96
CA GLU A 48 -14.64 -5.47 13.30
C GLU A 48 -14.33 -4.41 14.37
N ALA A 49 -13.46 -3.44 14.06
CA ALA A 49 -13.16 -2.33 14.97
C ALA A 49 -14.37 -1.41 15.21
N GLU A 50 -15.28 -1.33 14.24
CA GLU A 50 -16.56 -0.62 14.35
C GLU A 50 -17.66 -1.47 15.04
N GLY A 51 -17.37 -2.73 15.38
CA GLY A 51 -18.30 -3.66 16.04
C GLY A 51 -19.35 -4.26 15.09
N LEU A 52 -19.15 -4.13 13.79
CA LEU A 52 -20.03 -4.65 12.74
C LEU A 52 -19.63 -6.09 12.36
N ARG A 53 -20.48 -6.75 11.56
CA ARG A 53 -20.26 -8.14 11.15
C ARG A 53 -19.29 -8.24 9.97
N ALA A 54 -18.12 -8.87 10.19
CA ALA A 54 -17.13 -9.13 9.15
C ALA A 54 -17.64 -10.04 8.02
N ALA A 55 -17.06 -9.90 6.83
CA ALA A 55 -17.33 -10.78 5.70
C ALA A 55 -16.61 -12.13 5.85
N THR A 56 -17.19 -13.19 5.30
CA THR A 56 -16.55 -14.51 5.18
C THR A 56 -16.20 -14.80 3.72
N ALA A 57 -15.07 -15.44 3.50
CA ALA A 57 -14.55 -15.72 2.17
C ALA A 57 -13.77 -17.04 2.13
N ARG A 58 -13.69 -17.63 0.95
CA ARG A 58 -12.87 -18.83 0.69
C ARG A 58 -11.66 -18.50 -0.19
N PRO A 59 -10.46 -19.08 0.08
CA PRO A 59 -9.31 -18.91 -0.81
C PRO A 59 -9.55 -19.52 -2.20
N VAL A 60 -9.15 -18.80 -3.24
CA VAL A 60 -9.22 -19.28 -4.63
C VAL A 60 -7.80 -19.58 -5.12
N LEU A 61 -7.54 -20.84 -5.47
CA LEU A 61 -6.29 -21.23 -6.08
C LEU A 61 -6.27 -20.86 -7.56
N GLN A 62 -5.34 -19.98 -7.93
CA GLN A 62 -5.14 -19.55 -9.31
C GLN A 62 -3.87 -20.14 -9.92
N GLY A 63 -3.89 -20.37 -11.23
CA GLY A 63 -2.66 -20.70 -11.97
C GLY A 63 -1.67 -19.51 -11.95
N ILE A 64 -0.37 -19.81 -12.02
CA ILE A 64 0.70 -18.79 -11.94
C ILE A 64 0.55 -17.65 -12.96
N THR A 65 0.08 -17.95 -14.18
CA THR A 65 -0.14 -16.97 -15.24
C THR A 65 -1.29 -16.03 -14.88
N LYS A 66 -2.41 -16.57 -14.37
CA LYS A 66 -3.58 -15.78 -13.97
C LYS A 66 -3.24 -14.91 -12.76
N ALA A 67 -2.58 -15.48 -11.75
CA ALA A 67 -2.13 -14.74 -10.57
C ALA A 67 -1.17 -13.59 -10.95
N SER A 68 -0.28 -13.79 -11.93
CA SER A 68 0.66 -12.76 -12.39
C SER A 68 0.00 -11.62 -13.18
N LEU A 69 -1.11 -11.90 -13.89
CA LEU A 69 -1.88 -10.90 -14.64
C LEU A 69 -2.81 -10.07 -13.75
N GLN A 70 -3.23 -10.62 -12.60
CA GLN A 70 -4.17 -9.99 -11.65
C GLN A 70 -3.48 -9.23 -10.51
N THR A 71 -2.23 -8.79 -10.72
CA THR A 71 -1.52 -7.92 -9.77
C THR A 71 -2.10 -6.50 -9.76
N ASN A 72 -1.93 -5.79 -8.63
CA ASN A 72 -2.42 -4.42 -8.43
C ASN A 72 -1.76 -3.39 -9.35
N SER A 73 -0.51 -3.64 -9.75
CA SER A 73 0.18 -2.76 -10.68
C SER A 73 -0.12 -3.14 -12.13
N PHE A 74 -0.78 -2.23 -12.83
CA PHE A 74 -1.02 -2.41 -14.27
C PHE A 74 0.29 -2.31 -15.07
N ILE A 75 1.30 -1.56 -14.59
CA ILE A 75 2.62 -1.48 -15.24
C ILE A 75 3.31 -2.85 -15.18
N SER A 76 3.32 -3.47 -14.00
CA SER A 76 3.86 -4.81 -13.79
C SER A 76 3.08 -5.86 -14.59
N ALA A 77 1.73 -5.81 -14.57
CA ALA A 77 0.90 -6.74 -15.33
C ALA A 77 1.13 -6.62 -16.85
N ALA A 78 1.16 -5.40 -17.39
CA ALA A 78 1.36 -5.13 -18.80
C ALA A 78 2.75 -5.56 -19.31
N SER A 79 3.76 -5.57 -18.43
CA SER A 79 5.12 -6.05 -18.73
C SER A 79 5.23 -7.57 -18.84
N PHE A 80 4.26 -8.32 -18.30
CA PHE A 80 4.27 -9.78 -18.34
C PHE A 80 3.66 -10.30 -19.65
N GLN A 81 2.36 -10.08 -19.85
CA GLN A 81 1.60 -10.51 -21.03
C GLN A 81 0.38 -9.60 -21.24
N GLU A 82 -0.31 -9.76 -22.38
CA GLU A 82 -1.60 -9.11 -22.68
C GLU A 82 -1.57 -7.56 -22.59
N THR A 83 -0.43 -6.96 -22.93
CA THR A 83 -0.14 -5.52 -22.78
C THR A 83 -1.26 -4.61 -23.28
N THR A 84 -1.82 -4.86 -24.47
CA THR A 84 -2.91 -4.05 -25.03
C THR A 84 -4.16 -4.08 -24.15
N ARG A 85 -4.58 -5.27 -23.70
CA ARG A 85 -5.77 -5.42 -22.87
C ARG A 85 -5.59 -4.71 -21.53
N VAL A 86 -4.45 -4.94 -20.87
CA VAL A 86 -4.16 -4.36 -19.55
C VAL A 86 -4.11 -2.83 -19.60
N LEU A 87 -3.44 -2.25 -20.59
CA LEU A 87 -3.33 -0.80 -20.72
C LEU A 87 -4.68 -0.15 -21.07
N THR A 88 -5.49 -0.77 -21.94
CA THR A 88 -6.83 -0.26 -22.26
C THR A 88 -7.72 -0.27 -21.01
N GLU A 89 -7.74 -1.37 -20.26
CA GLU A 89 -8.54 -1.48 -19.03
C GLU A 89 -8.12 -0.44 -17.98
N ALA A 90 -6.81 -0.28 -17.78
CA ALA A 90 -6.27 0.74 -16.86
C ALA A 90 -6.62 2.17 -17.31
N ALA A 91 -6.56 2.47 -18.61
CA ALA A 91 -6.91 3.78 -19.15
C ALA A 91 -8.41 4.10 -19.00
N VAL A 92 -9.28 3.13 -19.27
CA VAL A 92 -10.75 3.30 -19.15
C VAL A 92 -11.16 3.47 -17.68
N SER A 93 -10.53 2.72 -16.77
CA SER A 93 -10.81 2.81 -15.32
C SER A 93 -10.03 3.90 -14.59
N GLY A 94 -9.12 4.61 -15.27
CA GLY A 94 -8.29 5.66 -14.67
C GLY A 94 -7.39 5.16 -13.54
N ARG A 95 -6.88 3.92 -13.63
CA ARG A 95 -6.05 3.33 -12.57
C ARG A 95 -4.74 4.10 -12.36
N ILE A 96 -4.38 4.28 -11.10
CA ILE A 96 -3.12 4.90 -10.68
C ILE A 96 -2.22 3.81 -10.11
N ASP A 97 -0.96 3.78 -10.55
CA ASP A 97 0.04 2.84 -10.05
C ASP A 97 0.86 3.49 -8.93
N SER A 98 0.95 2.82 -7.78
CA SER A 98 1.66 3.32 -6.60
C SER A 98 3.16 3.01 -6.60
N LEU A 99 3.67 2.25 -7.58
CA LEU A 99 5.09 1.89 -7.71
C LEU A 99 5.66 1.25 -6.44
N THR A 100 4.87 0.38 -5.79
CA THR A 100 5.28 -0.33 -4.58
C THR A 100 5.98 -1.66 -4.88
N GLY A 101 5.90 -2.13 -6.14
CA GLY A 101 6.47 -3.39 -6.60
C GLY A 101 7.91 -3.27 -7.11
N LEU A 102 8.55 -4.43 -7.29
CA LEU A 102 9.92 -4.49 -7.82
C LEU A 102 9.96 -4.12 -9.31
N LYS A 103 9.07 -4.70 -10.13
CA LYS A 103 9.10 -4.53 -11.59
C LYS A 103 8.77 -3.11 -12.02
N GLU A 104 7.75 -2.49 -11.43
CA GLU A 104 7.41 -1.08 -11.67
C GLU A 104 8.62 -0.16 -11.50
N ASN A 105 9.32 -0.28 -10.37
CA ASN A 105 10.47 0.58 -10.08
C ASN A 105 11.63 0.34 -11.03
N VAL A 106 11.88 -0.92 -11.43
CA VAL A 106 12.89 -1.24 -12.46
C VAL A 106 12.53 -0.61 -13.80
N ILE A 107 11.27 -0.71 -14.23
CA ILE A 107 10.80 -0.17 -15.52
C ILE A 107 10.90 1.37 -15.54
N VAL A 108 10.56 2.03 -14.43
CA VAL A 108 10.58 3.49 -14.30
C VAL A 108 11.99 4.03 -13.97
N GLY A 109 12.95 3.17 -13.62
CA GLY A 109 14.33 3.56 -13.29
C GLY A 109 14.51 4.11 -11.86
N ARG A 110 13.63 3.74 -10.93
CA ARG A 110 13.72 4.08 -9.50
C ARG A 110 14.38 2.93 -8.72
N LEU A 111 14.85 3.23 -7.51
CA LEU A 111 15.37 2.22 -6.60
C LEU A 111 14.26 1.21 -6.25
N ILE A 112 14.57 -0.08 -6.33
CA ILE A 112 13.64 -1.14 -5.94
C ILE A 112 13.40 -1.15 -4.43
N PRO A 113 12.22 -1.55 -3.95
CA PRO A 113 11.89 -1.59 -2.52
C PRO A 113 12.44 -2.86 -1.83
N ALA A 114 13.64 -3.29 -2.20
CA ALA A 114 14.29 -4.49 -1.68
C ALA A 114 15.80 -4.29 -1.54
N GLY A 115 16.43 -5.05 -0.64
CA GLY A 115 17.87 -4.99 -0.41
C GLY A 115 18.33 -3.62 0.07
N THR A 116 19.29 -3.02 -0.62
CA THR A 116 19.80 -1.67 -0.26
C THR A 116 18.77 -0.57 -0.50
N GLY A 117 17.85 -0.76 -1.44
CA GLY A 117 16.81 0.23 -1.72
C GLY A 117 15.82 0.40 -0.57
N SER A 118 15.43 -0.69 0.11
CA SER A 118 14.59 -0.60 1.31
C SER A 118 15.33 0.01 2.50
N VAL A 119 16.63 -0.26 2.66
CA VAL A 119 17.46 0.38 3.70
C VAL A 119 17.53 1.88 3.48
N ILE A 120 17.80 2.33 2.26
CA ILE A 120 17.85 3.77 1.94
C ILE A 120 16.47 4.42 2.15
N ALA A 121 15.40 3.76 1.74
CA ALA A 121 14.04 4.26 1.96
C ALA A 121 13.73 4.44 3.45
N HIS A 122 14.07 3.44 4.27
CA HIS A 122 13.87 3.51 5.73
C HIS A 122 14.69 4.63 6.37
N LEU A 123 15.96 4.80 5.97
CA LEU A 123 16.80 5.89 6.48
C LEU A 123 16.23 7.26 6.12
N ARG A 124 15.68 7.41 4.91
CA ARG A 124 15.02 8.65 4.47
C ARG A 124 13.75 8.93 5.26
N GLU A 125 12.96 7.91 5.55
CA GLU A 125 11.76 8.03 6.37
C GLU A 125 12.09 8.51 7.80
N VAL A 126 13.08 7.88 8.44
CA VAL A 126 13.54 8.27 9.78
C VAL A 126 14.13 9.69 9.78
N ALA A 127 14.88 10.07 8.75
CA ALA A 127 15.39 11.44 8.61
C ALA A 127 14.24 12.44 8.47
N ALA A 128 13.27 12.17 7.60
CA ALA A 128 12.11 13.04 7.39
C ALA A 128 11.22 13.16 8.63
N GLU A 129 11.10 12.11 9.44
CA GLU A 129 10.39 12.17 10.72
C GLU A 129 11.13 13.06 11.74
N ARG A 130 12.46 12.93 11.83
CA ARG A 130 13.28 13.79 12.68
C ARG A 130 13.23 15.25 12.25
N ASP A 131 13.31 15.52 10.95
CA ASP A 131 13.21 16.87 10.42
C ASP A 131 11.85 17.51 10.76
N ARG A 132 10.75 16.75 10.68
CA ARG A 132 9.41 17.21 11.10
C ARG A 132 9.34 17.52 12.59
N GLN A 133 9.93 16.67 13.44
CA GLN A 133 9.96 16.89 14.89
C GLN A 133 10.77 18.14 15.24
N LEU A 134 11.94 18.33 14.62
CA LEU A 134 12.76 19.52 14.83
C LEU A 134 12.05 20.80 14.38
N ALA A 135 11.36 20.76 13.24
CA ALA A 135 10.57 21.89 12.75
C ALA A 135 9.40 22.23 13.70
N ALA A 136 8.74 21.22 14.29
CA ALA A 136 7.67 21.44 15.27
C ALA A 136 8.20 22.11 16.55
N ILE A 137 9.33 21.63 17.09
CA ILE A 137 9.97 22.22 18.28
C ILE A 137 10.40 23.66 17.99
N ALA A 138 10.97 23.93 16.82
CA ALA A 138 11.36 25.29 16.43
C ALA A 138 10.16 26.23 16.32
N ALA A 139 9.05 25.77 15.73
CA ALA A 139 7.82 26.56 15.63
C ALA A 139 7.18 26.85 17.01
N GLU A 140 7.22 25.90 17.94
CA GLU A 140 6.77 26.11 19.32
C GLU A 140 7.64 27.13 20.06
N GLN A 141 8.96 27.10 19.85
CA GLN A 141 9.90 28.07 20.43
C GLN A 141 9.72 29.48 19.86
N GLU A 142 9.48 29.62 18.55
CA GLU A 142 9.17 30.90 17.91
C GLU A 142 7.82 31.47 18.39
N ALA A 143 6.81 30.61 18.56
CA ALA A 143 5.51 31.01 19.11
C ALA A 143 5.62 31.48 20.58
N ALA A 144 6.43 30.79 21.40
CA ALA A 144 6.70 31.20 22.77
C ALA A 144 7.45 32.55 22.83
N ALA A 145 8.47 32.75 21.99
CA ALA A 145 9.21 34.01 21.92
C ALA A 145 8.35 35.20 21.46
N THR A 146 7.36 34.96 20.60
CA THR A 146 6.43 36.00 20.12
C THR A 146 5.35 36.33 21.17
N ALA A 147 4.91 35.33 21.95
CA ALA A 147 3.94 35.52 23.04
C ALA A 147 4.54 36.25 24.26
N GLU A 148 5.85 36.13 24.51
CA GLU A 148 6.57 36.83 25.58
C GLU A 148 6.88 38.30 25.28
N THR A 149 6.34 38.90 24.21
CA THR A 149 6.43 40.35 23.96
C THR A 149 5.12 41.08 24.35
N PRO A 150 4.83 41.33 25.64
CA PRO A 150 3.76 42.24 26.03
C PRO A 150 4.22 43.71 25.91
N GLN A 151 3.69 44.39 24.90
CA GLN A 151 3.16 45.77 24.98
C GLN A 151 3.93 46.79 25.86
N LEU A 152 5.13 47.21 25.42
CA LEU A 152 5.79 48.45 25.86
C LEU A 152 5.68 49.51 24.75
N ALA A 153 4.46 49.94 24.47
CA ALA A 153 4.19 51.12 23.63
C ALA A 153 2.87 51.79 24.07
N ALA A 154 2.78 52.15 25.35
CA ALA A 154 1.79 53.09 25.87
C ALA A 154 2.44 53.88 27.02
N GLY A 155 2.42 55.22 26.91
CA GLY A 155 3.11 56.19 27.76
C GLY A 155 3.95 57.11 26.86
N GLU A 156 3.37 58.12 26.20
CA GLU A 156 3.02 59.45 26.76
C GLU A 156 4.16 60.03 27.62
N ASP A 157 4.99 60.87 26.98
CA ASP A 157 5.23 62.28 27.33
C ASP A 157 6.01 62.99 26.21
#